data_AF-A0A0D0RXI6-F1
#
_entry.id   AF-A0A0D0RXI6-F1
#
_cell.length_a   1.000
_cell.length_b   1.000
_cell.length_c   1.000
_cell.angle_alpha   90.00
_cell.angle_beta   90.00
_cell.angle_gamma   90.00
#
_symmetry.space_group_name_H-M   'P 1'
#
loop_
_entity.id
_entity.type
_entity.pdbx_description
1 polymer ?
#
loop_
_entity_poly.entity_id
_entity_poly.type
_entity_poly.pdbx_seq_one_letter_code
_entity_poly.pdbx_strand_id
1 'polypeptide(L)'
;MLPTREHFKWLYSFLHKRSPFDVRRYADDLARSRGWTKETILFMIQVFRELGFITVENGIVSLARDVQKRDLTESPSYRLKQAQAELEHMFLYSSYTQLKRWFDSLYEEEKVNGFKTIRHDCS
;
A
#
# COMPACT_ATOMS: atom_id res chain seq x y z
N MET A 1 9.80 -5.10 0.47
CA MET A 1 9.77 -4.41 1.79
C MET A 1 8.51 -3.56 1.91
N LEU A 2 7.84 -3.60 3.06
CA LEU A 2 6.80 -2.64 3.44
C LEU A 2 7.46 -1.38 4.04
N PRO A 3 7.26 -0.17 3.48
CA PRO A 3 7.83 1.03 4.06
C PRO A 3 7.20 1.34 5.42
N THR A 4 8.01 1.81 6.37
CA THR A 4 7.53 2.21 7.70
C THR A 4 6.91 3.60 7.65
N ARG A 5 6.14 3.96 8.69
CA ARG A 5 5.58 5.32 8.84
C ARG A 5 6.65 6.42 8.77
N GLU A 6 7.85 6.16 9.29
CA GLU A 6 8.97 7.10 9.21
C GLU A 6 9.51 7.26 7.78
N HIS A 7 9.46 6.21 6.95
CA HIS A 7 9.81 6.33 5.53
C HIS A 7 8.85 7.26 4.79
N PHE A 8 7.53 7.10 5.00
CA PHE A 8 6.52 7.99 4.45
C PHE A 8 6.73 9.43 4.92
N LYS A 9 6.87 9.64 6.23
CA LYS A 9 7.06 10.98 6.81
C LYS A 9 8.29 11.68 6.23
N TRP A 10 9.38 10.93 6.05
CA TRP A 10 10.58 11.47 5.45
C TRP A 10 10.39 11.82 3.97
N LEU A 11 9.81 10.91 3.16
CA LEU A 11 9.62 11.17 1.73
C LEU A 11 8.69 12.37 1.51
N TYR A 12 7.62 12.47 2.30
CA TYR A 12 6.72 13.62 2.24
C TYR A 12 7.46 14.93 2.57
N SER A 13 8.29 14.94 3.62
CA SER A 13 9.12 16.09 3.98
C SER A 13 10.14 16.45 2.88
N PHE A 14 10.69 15.44 2.20
CA PHE A 14 11.58 15.65 1.06
C PHE A 14 10.84 16.29 -0.12
N LEU A 15 9.68 15.76 -0.50
CA LEU A 15 8.86 16.30 -1.59
C LEU A 15 8.41 17.73 -1.28
N HIS A 16 8.06 18.03 -0.04
CA HIS A 16 7.72 19.40 0.35
C HIS A 16 8.86 20.41 0.14
N LYS A 17 10.12 19.99 0.28
CA LYS A 17 11.29 20.86 0.07
C LYS A 17 11.78 20.89 -1.38
N ARG A 18 11.44 19.87 -2.18
CA ARG A 18 12.02 19.62 -3.50
C ARG A 18 10.98 19.46 -4.61
N SER A 19 9.71 19.78 -4.35
CA SER A 19 8.64 19.81 -5.34
C SER A 19 8.80 21.03 -6.27
N PRO A 20 8.65 20.88 -7.59
CA PRO A 20 8.37 19.63 -8.31
C PRO A 20 9.59 18.70 -8.41
N PHE A 21 9.37 17.39 -8.29
CA PHE A 21 10.41 16.36 -8.26
C PHE A 21 10.28 15.37 -9.43
N ASP A 22 11.32 15.23 -10.26
CA ASP A 22 11.33 14.23 -11.35
C ASP A 22 11.70 12.84 -10.82
N VAL A 23 10.67 12.02 -10.55
CA VAL A 23 10.87 10.67 -10.01
C VAL A 23 11.52 9.74 -11.05
N ARG A 24 11.31 9.96 -12.35
CA ARG A 24 11.89 9.08 -13.38
C ARG A 24 13.40 9.25 -13.43
N ARG A 25 13.86 10.49 -13.28
CA ARG A 25 15.28 10.83 -13.32
C ARG A 25 16.00 10.54 -12.00
N TYR A 26 15.38 10.83 -10.86
CA TYR A 26 16.08 10.87 -9.57
C TYR A 26 15.67 9.78 -8.57
N ALA A 27 14.73 8.89 -8.87
CA ALA A 27 14.32 7.85 -7.92
C ALA A 27 15.47 6.91 -7.53
N ASP A 28 16.31 6.53 -8.49
CA ASP A 28 17.43 5.62 -8.23
C ASP A 28 18.48 6.25 -7.30
N ASP A 29 18.80 7.53 -7.53
CA ASP A 29 19.74 8.28 -6.69
C ASP A 29 19.18 8.47 -5.26
N LEU A 30 17.88 8.83 -5.19
CA LEU A 30 17.18 8.98 -3.92
C LEU A 30 17.14 7.65 -3.15
N ALA A 31 16.86 6.54 -3.83
CA ALA A 31 16.84 5.19 -3.26
C ALA A 31 18.19 4.84 -2.65
N ARG A 32 19.29 5.03 -3.41
CA ARG A 32 20.66 4.77 -2.93
C ARG A 32 21.01 5.61 -1.70
N SER A 33 20.66 6.90 -1.69
CA SER A 33 20.95 7.79 -0.55
C SER A 33 20.23 7.40 0.75
N ARG A 34 19.14 6.63 0.65
CA ARG A 34 18.31 6.24 1.80
C ARG A 34 18.42 4.77 2.17
N GLY A 35 19.16 3.97 1.38
CA GLY A 35 19.17 2.52 1.53
C GLY A 35 17.83 1.88 1.19
N TRP A 36 17.06 2.47 0.28
CA TRP A 36 15.79 1.94 -0.21
C TRP A 36 15.95 1.40 -1.62
N THR A 37 14.93 0.69 -2.10
CA THR A 37 14.83 0.34 -3.53
C THR A 37 14.02 1.39 -4.28
N LYS A 38 14.20 1.47 -5.60
CA LYS A 38 13.38 2.32 -6.47
C LYS A 38 11.89 1.99 -6.33
N GLU A 39 11.55 0.71 -6.27
CA GLU A 39 10.18 0.21 -6.10
C GLU A 39 9.57 0.68 -4.78
N THR A 40 10.38 0.84 -3.73
CA THR A 40 9.92 1.37 -2.44
C THR A 40 9.50 2.83 -2.58
N ILE A 41 10.28 3.65 -3.30
CA ILE A 41 9.94 5.05 -3.57
C ILE A 41 8.69 5.15 -4.44
N LEU A 42 8.64 4.39 -5.54
CA LEU A 42 7.49 4.38 -6.45
C LEU A 42 6.22 3.94 -5.73
N PHE A 43 6.32 2.95 -4.85
CA PHE A 43 5.21 2.52 -4.02
C PHE A 43 4.73 3.62 -3.05
N MET A 44 5.64 4.32 -2.36
CA MET A 44 5.23 5.42 -1.48
C MET A 44 4.58 6.58 -2.26
N ILE A 45 5.07 6.87 -3.47
CA ILE A 45 4.46 7.86 -4.38
C ILE A 45 3.07 7.42 -4.82
N GLN A 46 2.90 6.14 -5.18
CA GLN A 46 1.57 5.58 -5.50
C GLN A 46 0.59 5.81 -4.35
N VAL A 47 0.99 5.47 -3.12
CA VAL A 47 0.18 5.66 -1.91
C VAL A 47 -0.18 7.13 -1.71
N PHE A 48 0.79 8.05 -1.82
CA PHE A 48 0.50 9.49 -1.72
C PHE A 48 -0.45 10.01 -2.80
N ARG A 49 -0.35 9.48 -4.02
CA ARG A 49 -1.27 9.84 -5.10
C ARG A 49 -2.70 9.37 -4.79
N GLU A 50 -2.86 8.14 -4.32
CA GLU A 50 -4.17 7.59 -3.90
C GLU A 50 -4.79 8.36 -2.73
N LEU A 51 -3.94 8.88 -1.83
CA LEU A 51 -4.37 9.71 -0.72
C LEU A 51 -4.65 11.17 -1.14
N GLY A 52 -4.28 11.57 -2.36
CA GLY A 52 -4.46 12.93 -2.85
C GLY A 52 -3.44 13.93 -2.29
N PHE A 53 -2.32 13.45 -1.75
CA PHE A 53 -1.26 14.31 -1.18
C PHE A 53 -0.36 14.89 -2.27
N ILE A 54 -0.30 14.25 -3.43
CA ILE A 54 0.52 14.64 -4.58
C ILE A 54 -0.24 14.46 -5.88
N THR A 55 0.21 15.17 -6.92
CA THR A 55 -0.09 14.88 -8.32
C THR A 55 1.16 14.33 -9.00
N VAL A 56 0.96 13.55 -10.06
CA VAL A 56 2.06 13.01 -10.88
C VAL A 56 1.72 13.23 -12.34
N GLU A 57 2.51 14.07 -13.02
CA GLU A 57 2.34 14.39 -14.43
C GLU A 57 3.65 14.12 -15.16
N ASN A 58 3.63 13.20 -16.13
CA ASN A 58 4.85 12.80 -16.86
C ASN A 58 6.04 12.48 -15.94
N GLY A 59 5.80 11.81 -14.82
CA GLY A 59 6.84 11.48 -13.84
C GLY A 59 7.38 12.67 -13.04
N ILE A 60 6.75 13.83 -13.13
CA ILE A 60 6.98 14.96 -12.25
C ILE A 60 5.98 14.89 -11.10
N VAL A 61 6.50 14.76 -9.88
CA VAL A 61 5.72 14.73 -8.65
C VAL A 61 5.61 16.14 -8.09
N SER A 62 4.37 16.58 -7.84
CA SER A 62 4.08 17.88 -7.23
C SER A 62 3.19 17.70 -6.00
N LEU A 63 3.36 18.54 -4.98
CA LEU A 63 2.42 18.57 -3.85
C LEU A 63 1.03 19.06 -4.31
N ALA A 64 -0.01 18.41 -3.81
CA ALA A 64 -1.37 18.92 -3.97
C ALA A 64 -1.60 20.15 -3.08
N ARG A 65 -2.50 21.05 -3.52
CA ARG A 65 -2.97 22.19 -2.71
C ARG A 65 -4.15 21.72 -1.85
N ASP A 66 -4.30 22.30 -0.66
CA ASP A 66 -5.41 22.02 0.27
C ASP A 66 -5.57 20.54 0.63
N VAL A 67 -4.47 19.93 1.08
CA VAL A 67 -4.43 18.52 1.47
C VAL A 67 -5.19 18.29 2.77
N GLN A 68 -6.24 17.47 2.70
CA GLN A 68 -6.91 16.94 3.89
C GLN A 68 -6.05 15.88 4.57
N LYS A 69 -6.07 15.84 5.90
CA LYS A 69 -5.37 14.81 6.67
C LYS A 69 -6.05 13.46 6.43
N ARG A 70 -5.30 12.49 5.93
CA ARG A 70 -5.77 11.11 5.67
C ARG A 70 -4.81 10.08 6.22
N ASP A 71 -5.34 8.91 6.58
CA ASP A 71 -4.54 7.79 7.08
C ASP A 71 -3.97 6.95 5.94
N LEU A 72 -2.81 6.31 6.14
CA LEU A 72 -2.20 5.43 5.13
C LEU A 72 -3.11 4.25 4.79
N THR A 73 -3.87 3.76 5.76
CA THR A 73 -4.83 2.67 5.57
C THR A 73 -5.99 3.04 4.64
N GLU A 74 -6.18 4.31 4.31
CA GLU A 74 -7.17 4.70 3.29
C GLU A 74 -6.69 4.39 1.86
N SER A 75 -5.37 4.23 1.64
CA SER A 75 -4.81 3.83 0.35
C SER A 75 -5.05 2.33 0.08
N PRO A 76 -5.70 1.98 -1.05
CA PRO A 76 -5.84 0.58 -1.47
C PRO A 76 -4.51 -0.14 -1.64
N SER A 77 -3.52 0.51 -2.25
CA SER A 77 -2.18 -0.07 -2.44
C SER A 77 -1.48 -0.34 -1.11
N TYR A 78 -1.64 0.55 -0.13
CA TYR A 78 -1.07 0.35 1.20
C TYR A 78 -1.70 -0.83 1.93
N ARG A 79 -3.05 -0.89 1.97
CA ARG A 79 -3.76 -2.04 2.59
C ARG A 79 -3.39 -3.36 1.93
N LEU A 80 -3.33 -3.40 0.59
CA LEU A 80 -2.97 -4.60 -0.13
C LEU A 80 -1.56 -5.09 0.24
N LYS A 81 -0.58 -4.18 0.30
CA LYS A 81 0.80 -4.54 0.65
C LYS A 81 0.94 -4.95 2.12
N GLN A 82 0.13 -4.38 3.01
CA GLN A 82 0.06 -4.81 4.40
C GLN A 82 -0.51 -6.23 4.51
N ALA A 83 -1.65 -6.50 3.86
CA ALA A 83 -2.24 -7.84 3.82
C ALA A 83 -1.29 -8.88 3.22
N GLN A 84 -0.56 -8.53 2.16
CA GLN A 84 0.47 -9.38 1.59
C GLN A 84 1.58 -9.69 2.60
N ALA A 85 2.09 -8.68 3.31
CA ALA A 85 3.13 -8.86 4.31
C ALA A 85 2.67 -9.71 5.50
N GLU A 86 1.42 -9.54 5.94
CA GLU A 86 0.79 -10.36 6.99
C GLU A 86 0.66 -11.82 6.55
N LEU A 87 0.25 -12.04 5.31
CA LEU A 87 0.14 -13.36 4.70
C LEU A 87 1.52 -14.02 4.57
N GLU A 88 2.52 -13.32 4.05
CA GLU A 88 3.91 -13.81 3.97
C GLU A 88 4.45 -14.19 5.36
N HIS A 89 4.22 -13.36 6.37
CA HIS A 89 4.60 -13.66 7.75
C HIS A 89 3.88 -14.91 8.27
N MET A 90 2.57 -15.03 8.03
CA MET A 90 1.82 -16.23 8.40
C MET A 90 2.42 -17.47 7.75
N PHE A 91 2.69 -17.46 6.43
CA PHE A 91 3.24 -18.62 5.73
C PHE A 91 4.65 -19.00 6.21
N LEU A 92 5.52 -18.02 6.45
CA LEU A 92 6.90 -18.28 6.86
C LEU A 92 7.02 -18.79 8.30
N TYR A 93 6.11 -18.40 9.20
CA TYR A 93 6.21 -18.68 10.63
C TYR A 93 5.11 -19.58 11.20
N SER A 94 4.17 -20.06 10.37
CA SER A 94 3.12 -20.97 10.82
C SER A 94 3.59 -22.42 10.83
N SER A 95 3.21 -23.14 11.89
CA SER A 95 3.20 -24.60 11.85
C SER A 95 2.16 -25.10 10.84
N TYR A 96 2.32 -26.35 10.38
CA TYR A 96 1.32 -27.02 9.53
C TYR A 96 -0.11 -26.91 10.09
N THR A 97 -0.29 -27.11 11.40
CA THR A 97 -1.60 -27.05 12.05
C THR A 97 -2.22 -25.66 11.99
N GLN A 98 -1.42 -24.60 12.16
CA GLN A 98 -1.90 -23.21 12.05
C GLN A 98 -2.28 -22.88 10.61
N LEU A 99 -1.46 -23.29 9.65
CA LEU A 99 -1.72 -23.07 8.23
C LEU A 99 -3.00 -23.80 7.79
N LYS A 100 -3.18 -25.07 8.21
CA LYS A 100 -4.39 -25.84 7.92
C LYS A 100 -5.64 -25.15 8.47
N ARG A 101 -5.59 -24.68 9.73
CA ARG A 101 -6.73 -23.97 10.35
C ARG A 101 -7.11 -22.70 9.60
N TRP A 102 -6.13 -21.93 9.13
CA TRP A 102 -6.38 -20.73 8.34
C TRP A 102 -7.01 -21.05 6.98
N PHE A 103 -6.54 -22.10 6.31
CA PHE A 103 -7.14 -22.54 5.05
C PHE A 103 -8.58 -23.05 5.24
N ASP A 104 -8.80 -23.84 6.30
CA ASP A 104 -10.13 -24.32 6.67
C ASP A 104 -11.10 -23.14 6.96
N SER A 105 -10.64 -22.05 7.58
CA SER A 105 -11.49 -20.88 7.85
C SER A 105 -11.91 -20.14 6.57
N LEU A 106 -11.02 -20.02 5.57
CA LEU A 106 -11.38 -19.42 4.28
C LEU A 106 -12.43 -20.26 3.53
N TYR A 107 -12.28 -21.58 3.60
CA TYR A 107 -13.18 -22.52 2.92
C TYR A 107 -14.60 -22.48 3.50
N GLU A 108 -14.74 -22.23 4.80
CA GLU A 108 -16.04 -22.09 5.46
C GLU A 108 -16.64 -20.67 5.27
N GLU A 109 -15.82 -19.62 5.19
CA GLU A 109 -16.30 -18.27 4.85
C GLU A 109 -16.89 -18.19 3.43
N GLU A 110 -16.34 -18.93 2.45
CA GLU A 110 -16.91 -19.04 1.10
C GLU A 110 -18.29 -19.69 1.09
N LYS A 111 -18.54 -20.71 1.92
CA LYS A 111 -19.87 -21.34 2.04
C LYS A 111 -20.91 -20.39 2.62
N VAL A 112 -20.52 -19.53 3.56
CA VAL A 112 -21.40 -18.56 4.19
C VAL A 112 -21.74 -17.40 3.24
N ASN A 113 -20.79 -16.94 2.44
CA ASN A 113 -21.02 -15.86 1.46
C ASN A 113 -21.70 -16.34 0.17
N GLY A 114 -21.48 -17.58 -0.27
CA GLY A 114 -22.18 -18.17 -1.42
C GLY A 114 -23.70 -18.33 -1.22
N PHE A 115 -24.19 -18.33 0.03
CA PHE A 115 -25.62 -18.44 0.35
C PHE A 115 -26.36 -17.09 0.42
N LYS A 116 -25.64 -15.95 0.40
CA LYS A 116 -26.28 -14.61 0.47
C LYS A 116 -26.78 -14.07 -0.89
N THR A 117 -26.38 -14.66 -2.02
CA THR A 117 -26.78 -14.18 -3.36
C THR A 117 -28.08 -14.81 -3.89
N ILE A 118 -28.77 -15.69 -3.14
CA ILE A 118 -29.99 -16.39 -3.63
C ILE A 118 -31.27 -15.95 -2.89
N ARG A 119 -31.26 -14.85 -2.12
CA ARG A 119 -32.46 -14.36 -1.39
C ARG A 119 -32.89 -12.92 -1.68
N HIS A 120 -32.60 -12.41 -2.86
CA HIS A 120 -33.22 -11.18 -3.36
C HIS A 120 -33.55 -11.33 -4.84
N ASP A 121 -34.46 -12.25 -5.16
CA ASP A 121 -35.24 -12.27 -6.40
C ASP A 121 -36.40 -13.26 -6.21
N CYS A 122 -37.37 -12.88 -5.37
CA CYS A 122 -38.74 -13.38 -5.39
C CYS A 122 -39.57 -12.60 -4.37
N SER A 123 -40.16 -11.50 -4.84
CA SER A 123 -41.55 -11.07 -4.61
C SER A 123 -41.80 -9.72 -5.27
#